data_AF-A0A968UHM5-F1
#
_entry.id   AF-A0A968UHM5-F1
#
_cell.length_a   1.000
_cell.length_b   1.000
_cell.length_c   1.000
_cell.angle_alpha   90.00
_cell.angle_beta   90.00
_cell.angle_gamma   90.00
#
_symmetry.space_group_name_H-M   'P 1'
#
loop_
_entity.id
_entity.type
_entity.pdbx_description
1 polymer ?
#
loop_
_entity_poly.entity_id
_entity_poly.type
_entity_poly.pdbx_seq_one_letter_code
_entity_poly.pdbx_strand_id
1 'polypeptide(L)'
;MTGASPLSLPQQELANLIFERVFGKLQGCLDNTSNIPLETDILREDKKRELYFLTLRKFEDVLEQLRQANILPGQLPEKSPLVLRDVWAATLEDFFGRYYTLQVANLEQPVVSTLMTEAEVVQRSILDRIPLVAMLLGHLLFQESMVVDGGLYVATSSAALERSQALLEHLLIQLANGVVQPLLNCFADVELIKKHLYQRRMMTSRDIERFRNDLSWRYRWEGLVDEPTAIFECQYRLFGFTERGIQARSIYAPRPDELAQLSGIQRAITLAIEARDAIAPRFRSAVSLVGSGIVYILTDVIGRGIGLIGRGILRGVGSAWRDPRYRESRHQRNPSDKAADEATEE
;
A
#
# COMPACT_ATOMS: atom_id res chain seq x y z
N MET A 1 -29.03 -19.71 37.90
CA MET A 1 -28.07 -20.15 36.88
C MET A 1 -27.11 -18.99 36.66
N THR A 2 -25.83 -19.17 36.92
CA THR A 2 -24.82 -18.11 36.92
C THR A 2 -24.41 -17.76 35.50
N GLY A 3 -24.75 -16.56 35.04
CA GLY A 3 -24.17 -16.01 33.82
C GLY A 3 -22.67 -15.78 34.02
N ALA A 4 -21.85 -16.28 33.10
CA ALA A 4 -20.43 -16.01 33.12
C ALA A 4 -20.19 -14.54 32.74
N SER A 5 -19.64 -13.76 33.65
CA SER A 5 -19.04 -12.47 33.29
C SER A 5 -17.92 -12.72 32.29
N PRO A 6 -17.79 -11.95 31.20
CA PRO A 6 -16.61 -12.03 30.35
C PRO A 6 -15.37 -11.70 31.20
N LEU A 7 -14.34 -12.53 31.08
CA LEU A 7 -13.05 -12.32 31.76
C LEU A 7 -12.45 -10.99 31.28
N SER A 8 -12.58 -9.94 32.09
CA SER A 8 -11.93 -8.66 31.87
C SER A 8 -10.43 -8.84 32.11
N LEU A 9 -9.63 -8.84 31.05
CA LEU A 9 -8.18 -8.72 31.17
C LEU A 9 -7.86 -7.39 31.90
N PRO A 10 -6.95 -7.40 32.89
CA PRO A 10 -6.36 -6.17 33.40
C PRO A 10 -5.84 -5.28 32.27
N GLN A 11 -6.04 -3.97 32.42
CA GLN A 11 -5.69 -2.94 31.43
C GLN A 11 -4.22 -2.99 30.99
N GLN A 12 -3.31 -3.36 31.89
CA GLN A 12 -1.90 -3.58 31.61
C GLN A 12 -1.69 -4.76 30.63
N GLU A 13 -2.44 -5.86 30.77
CA GLU A 13 -2.23 -7.10 30.00
C GLU A 13 -2.55 -6.93 28.50
N LEU A 14 -3.60 -6.17 28.17
CA LEU A 14 -3.93 -5.88 26.77
C LEU A 14 -2.84 -5.05 26.08
N ALA A 15 -2.34 -3.99 26.75
CA ALA A 15 -1.26 -3.17 26.21
C ALA A 15 0.04 -3.99 26.05
N ASN A 16 0.41 -4.75 27.09
CA ASN A 16 1.59 -5.61 27.07
C ASN A 16 1.52 -6.66 25.94
N LEU A 17 0.34 -7.27 25.69
CA LEU A 17 0.14 -8.20 24.59
C LEU A 17 0.40 -7.57 23.22
N ILE A 18 -0.01 -6.31 23.02
CA ILE A 18 0.26 -5.57 21.77
C ILE A 18 1.76 -5.25 21.66
N PHE A 19 2.40 -4.81 22.74
CA PHE A 19 3.83 -4.49 22.77
C PHE A 19 4.70 -5.72 22.47
N GLU A 20 4.45 -6.85 23.12
CA GLU A 20 5.16 -8.11 22.87
C GLU A 20 5.03 -8.58 21.40
N ARG A 21 3.84 -8.44 20.80
CA ARG A 21 3.63 -8.78 19.37
C ARG A 21 4.45 -7.88 18.43
N VAL A 22 4.53 -6.58 18.72
CA VAL A 22 5.34 -5.65 17.91
C VAL A 22 6.84 -5.87 18.17
N PHE A 23 7.25 -6.05 19.42
CA PHE A 23 8.62 -6.37 19.80
C PHE A 23 9.12 -7.66 19.11
N GLY A 24 8.30 -8.71 19.08
CA GLY A 24 8.61 -9.95 18.35
C GLY A 24 8.83 -9.71 16.85
N LYS A 25 8.01 -8.87 16.21
CA LYS A 25 8.21 -8.47 14.81
C LYS A 25 9.46 -7.63 14.58
N LEU A 26 9.86 -6.80 15.55
CA LEU A 26 11.11 -6.03 15.51
C LEU A 26 12.37 -6.91 15.59
N GLN A 27 12.25 -8.23 15.79
CA GLN A 27 13.34 -9.19 15.63
C GLN A 27 13.47 -9.73 14.18
N GLY A 28 12.48 -9.49 13.31
CA GLY A 28 12.45 -9.95 11.92
C GLY A 28 13.28 -9.10 10.94
N CYS A 29 13.03 -9.27 9.64
CA CYS A 29 13.61 -8.40 8.61
C CYS A 29 13.07 -6.96 8.73
N LEU A 30 13.92 -5.95 8.50
CA LEU A 30 13.57 -4.52 8.56
C LEU A 30 13.89 -3.75 7.26
N ASP A 31 14.21 -4.47 6.19
CA ASP A 31 14.33 -3.88 4.85
C ASP A 31 12.98 -3.33 4.40
N ASN A 32 12.99 -2.20 3.70
CA ASN A 32 11.76 -1.61 3.17
C ASN A 32 11.40 -2.26 1.84
N THR A 33 10.24 -2.92 1.81
CA THR A 33 9.66 -3.59 0.63
C THR A 33 8.34 -2.95 0.18
N SER A 34 8.02 -1.75 0.69
CA SER A 34 6.79 -1.01 0.37
C SER A 34 6.82 -0.24 -0.96
N ASN A 35 7.98 -0.20 -1.65
CA ASN A 35 8.27 0.66 -2.81
C ASN A 35 8.18 2.18 -2.55
N ILE A 36 7.98 2.61 -1.30
CA ILE A 36 7.90 4.03 -0.88
C ILE A 36 9.13 4.32 -0.03
N PRO A 37 10.03 5.26 -0.39
CA PRO A 37 11.27 5.48 0.36
C PRO A 37 10.97 6.03 1.76
N LEU A 38 11.59 5.46 2.80
CA LEU A 38 11.45 5.90 4.19
C LEU A 38 12.79 6.48 4.67
N GLU A 39 12.76 7.52 5.52
CA GLU A 39 13.97 8.18 6.03
C GLU A 39 14.92 7.19 6.70
N THR A 40 14.36 6.25 7.46
CA THR A 40 15.09 5.15 8.11
C THR A 40 15.84 4.23 7.15
N ASP A 41 15.56 4.25 5.84
CA ASP A 41 16.27 3.43 4.84
C ASP A 41 17.70 3.85 4.58
N ILE A 42 18.15 5.04 5.05
CA ILE A 42 19.57 5.39 5.01
C ILE A 42 20.39 4.58 6.03
N LEU A 43 19.76 4.14 7.13
CA LEU A 43 20.42 3.50 8.25
C LEU A 43 20.88 2.07 7.91
N ARG A 44 21.96 1.65 8.55
CA ARG A 44 22.32 0.23 8.64
C ARG A 44 21.32 -0.53 9.52
N GLU A 45 21.12 -1.81 9.23
CA GLU A 45 20.04 -2.62 9.83
C GLU A 45 20.07 -2.65 11.37
N ASP A 46 21.26 -2.79 11.98
CA ASP A 46 21.43 -2.75 13.43
C ASP A 46 20.98 -1.41 14.05
N LYS A 47 21.29 -0.29 13.39
CA LYS A 47 20.88 1.06 13.84
C LYS A 47 19.41 1.37 13.55
N LYS A 48 18.85 0.86 12.45
CA LYS A 48 17.41 0.89 12.17
C LYS A 48 16.64 0.12 13.27
N ARG A 49 17.13 -1.06 13.65
CA ARG A 49 16.56 -1.92 14.69
C ARG A 49 16.64 -1.29 16.09
N GLU A 50 17.81 -0.76 16.46
CA GLU A 50 18.04 0.00 17.69
C GLU A 50 17.07 1.18 17.81
N LEU A 51 16.90 1.95 16.72
CA LEU A 51 15.97 3.08 16.70
C LEU A 51 14.51 2.65 16.91
N TYR A 52 14.03 1.59 16.25
CA TYR A 52 12.65 1.12 16.47
C TYR A 52 12.43 0.59 17.90
N PHE A 53 13.38 -0.14 18.48
CA PHE A 53 13.28 -0.58 19.88
C PHE A 53 13.26 0.59 20.87
N LEU A 54 14.11 1.59 20.65
CA LEU A 54 14.11 2.81 21.45
C LEU A 54 12.79 3.58 21.31
N THR A 55 12.28 3.72 20.09
CA THR A 55 10.99 4.37 19.81
C THR A 55 9.84 3.66 20.55
N LEU A 56 9.81 2.32 20.51
CA LEU A 56 8.82 1.51 21.22
C LEU A 56 8.88 1.75 22.72
N ARG A 57 10.07 1.67 23.31
CA ARG A 57 10.29 1.93 24.73
C ARG A 57 9.86 3.34 25.14
N LYS A 58 10.20 4.38 24.36
CA LYS A 58 9.79 5.77 24.64
C LYS A 58 8.28 5.95 24.55
N PHE A 59 7.61 5.23 23.68
CA PHE A 59 6.15 5.22 23.61
C PHE A 59 5.53 4.55 24.84
N GLU A 60 6.09 3.41 25.31
CA GLU A 60 5.69 2.76 26.57
C GLU A 60 5.90 3.69 27.79
N ASP A 61 7.06 4.35 27.89
CA ASP A 61 7.39 5.31 28.95
C ASP A 61 6.34 6.46 29.00
N VAL A 62 5.89 6.95 27.84
CA VAL A 62 4.87 8.02 27.76
C VAL A 62 3.46 7.51 28.06
N LEU A 63 3.09 6.28 27.67
CA LEU A 63 1.80 5.70 28.09
C LEU A 63 1.71 5.61 29.63
N GLU A 64 2.80 5.22 30.28
CA GLU A 64 2.83 5.12 31.74
C GLU A 64 2.75 6.50 32.41
N GLN A 65 3.39 7.53 31.84
CA GLN A 65 3.21 8.92 32.28
C GLN A 65 1.76 9.41 32.12
N LEU A 66 1.09 9.08 31.00
CA LEU A 66 -0.32 9.45 30.76
C LEU A 66 -1.27 8.79 31.77
N ARG A 67 -1.00 7.53 32.18
CA ARG A 67 -1.73 6.85 33.27
C ARG A 67 -1.53 7.58 34.61
N GLN A 68 -0.29 7.88 34.97
CA GLN A 68 0.04 8.56 36.22
C GLN A 68 -0.53 9.99 36.29
N ALA A 69 -0.64 10.68 35.14
CA ALA A 69 -1.29 11.97 34.99
C ALA A 69 -2.83 11.91 35.07
N ASN A 70 -3.44 10.72 35.16
CA ASN A 70 -4.89 10.50 35.21
C ASN A 70 -5.64 11.20 34.06
N ILE A 71 -5.10 11.13 32.84
CA ILE A 71 -5.74 11.65 31.63
C ILE A 71 -7.09 10.98 31.42
N LEU A 72 -8.09 11.74 30.97
CA LEU A 72 -9.42 11.24 30.62
C LEU A 72 -9.49 10.88 29.13
N PRO A 73 -10.28 9.86 28.72
CA PRO A 73 -10.32 9.41 27.32
C PRO A 73 -10.69 10.53 26.32
N GLY A 74 -11.64 11.39 26.69
CA GLY A 74 -12.06 12.52 25.86
C GLY A 74 -10.99 13.60 25.62
N GLN A 75 -9.87 13.56 26.35
CA GLN A 75 -8.74 14.48 26.16
C GLN A 75 -7.70 13.96 25.14
N LEU A 76 -7.78 12.68 24.75
CA LEU A 76 -6.79 12.07 23.86
C LEU A 76 -6.64 12.76 22.49
N PRO A 77 -7.69 13.24 21.81
CA PRO A 77 -7.54 13.95 20.53
C PRO A 77 -6.67 15.20 20.66
N GLU A 78 -6.88 16.00 21.70
CA GLU A 78 -6.13 17.24 21.97
C GLU A 78 -4.70 16.96 22.45
N LYS A 79 -4.48 15.86 23.19
CA LYS A 79 -3.16 15.49 23.73
C LYS A 79 -2.29 14.72 22.73
N SER A 80 -2.86 14.07 21.73
CA SER A 80 -2.13 13.22 20.77
C SER A 80 -0.93 13.93 20.08
N PRO A 81 -1.04 15.18 19.58
CA PRO A 81 0.10 15.85 18.94
C PRO A 81 1.27 16.11 19.90
N LEU A 82 0.97 16.43 21.16
CA LEU A 82 1.99 16.63 22.20
C LEU A 82 2.67 15.31 22.55
N VAL A 83 1.89 14.24 22.74
CA VAL A 83 2.40 12.87 22.99
C VAL A 83 3.36 12.43 21.89
N LEU A 84 3.02 12.65 20.61
CA LEU A 84 3.92 12.33 19.50
C LEU A 84 5.22 13.16 19.54
N ARG A 85 5.12 14.46 19.83
CA ARG A 85 6.27 15.36 19.90
C ARG A 85 7.20 14.99 21.05
N ASP A 86 6.66 14.62 22.21
CA ASP A 86 7.41 14.20 23.39
C ASP A 86 8.13 12.86 23.15
N VAL A 87 7.44 11.87 22.57
CA VAL A 87 8.07 10.57 22.21
C VAL A 87 9.16 10.77 21.15
N TRP A 88 8.90 11.59 20.11
CA TRP A 88 9.91 11.92 19.09
C TRP A 88 11.14 12.59 19.71
N ALA A 89 10.94 13.62 20.53
CA ALA A 89 12.02 14.36 21.18
C ALA A 89 12.86 13.45 22.07
N ALA A 90 12.23 12.67 22.95
CA ALA A 90 12.92 11.74 23.85
C ALA A 90 13.62 10.60 23.10
N THR A 91 13.10 10.15 21.95
CA THR A 91 13.77 9.17 21.09
C THR A 91 15.00 9.78 20.42
N LEU A 92 14.91 11.03 19.96
CA LEU A 92 16.02 11.75 19.33
C LEU A 92 17.17 12.01 20.32
N GLU A 93 16.86 12.46 21.54
CA GLU A 93 17.87 12.71 22.59
C GLU A 93 18.64 11.43 22.96
N ASP A 94 17.95 10.30 23.13
CA ASP A 94 18.57 9.03 23.49
C ASP A 94 19.32 8.39 22.31
N PHE A 95 18.81 8.48 21.07
CA PHE A 95 19.42 7.82 19.90
C PHE A 95 20.75 8.46 19.49
N PHE A 96 20.83 9.79 19.51
CA PHE A 96 22.08 10.51 19.19
C PHE A 96 22.96 10.76 20.42
N GLY A 97 22.38 10.69 21.63
CA GLY A 97 23.05 11.02 22.88
C GLY A 97 22.98 12.52 23.17
N ARG A 98 22.32 12.89 24.27
CA ARG A 98 22.02 14.27 24.70
C ARG A 98 23.20 15.26 24.64
N TYR A 99 24.42 14.80 24.88
CA TYR A 99 25.64 15.63 24.92
C TYR A 99 26.60 15.36 23.74
N TYR A 100 26.16 14.63 22.72
CA TYR A 100 27.00 14.31 21.57
C TYR A 100 27.25 15.54 20.70
N THR A 101 28.52 15.79 20.38
CA THR A 101 28.97 16.89 19.52
C THR A 101 29.66 16.36 18.28
N LEU A 102 29.58 17.13 17.19
CA LEU A 102 30.27 16.85 15.93
C LEU A 102 31.14 18.04 15.53
N GLN A 103 32.32 17.75 14.99
CA GLN A 103 33.16 18.75 14.32
C GLN A 103 32.67 18.92 12.87
N VAL A 104 32.06 20.07 12.58
CA VAL A 104 31.52 20.42 11.26
C VAL A 104 32.13 21.74 10.83
N ALA A 105 32.89 21.74 9.72
CA ALA A 105 33.61 22.91 9.22
C ALA A 105 34.52 23.60 10.27
N ASN A 106 35.21 22.81 11.10
CA ASN A 106 36.05 23.24 12.22
C ASN A 106 35.32 23.94 13.38
N LEU A 107 33.99 23.80 13.45
CA LEU A 107 33.19 24.22 14.60
C LEU A 107 32.58 22.99 15.29
N GLU A 108 32.62 22.98 16.61
CA GLU A 108 31.94 21.98 17.41
C GLU A 108 30.44 22.31 17.49
N GLN A 109 29.59 21.39 17.05
CA GLN A 109 28.14 21.55 17.01
C GLN A 109 27.45 20.50 17.88
N PRO A 110 26.57 20.89 18.83
CA PRO A 110 25.78 19.94 19.63
C PRO A 110 24.69 19.30 18.77
N VAL A 111 24.82 18.01 18.49
CA VAL A 111 23.99 17.30 17.49
C VAL A 111 22.52 17.42 17.82
N VAL A 112 22.12 17.01 19.02
CA VAL A 112 20.72 17.02 19.47
C VAL A 112 20.12 18.42 19.37
N SER A 113 20.81 19.45 19.85
CA SER A 113 20.31 20.83 19.81
C SER A 113 20.13 21.36 18.39
N THR A 114 21.02 21.01 17.46
CA THR A 114 20.87 21.34 16.03
C THR A 114 19.71 20.57 15.40
N LEU A 115 19.57 19.26 15.67
CA LEU A 115 18.46 18.48 15.11
C LEU A 115 17.09 18.95 15.62
N MET A 116 17.01 19.44 16.86
CA MET A 116 15.80 19.99 17.45
C MET A 116 15.30 21.29 16.77
N THR A 117 16.12 21.99 15.97
CA THR A 117 15.63 23.16 15.21
C THR A 117 14.65 22.76 14.12
N GLU A 118 14.71 21.51 13.64
CA GLU A 118 13.82 20.97 12.62
C GLU A 118 12.47 20.48 13.17
N ALA A 119 12.19 20.64 14.47
CA ALA A 119 10.98 20.13 15.12
C ALA A 119 9.68 20.53 14.40
N GLU A 120 9.58 21.76 13.91
CA GLU A 120 8.39 22.25 13.17
C GLU A 120 8.26 21.60 11.77
N VAL A 121 9.38 21.21 11.14
CA VAL A 121 9.40 20.49 9.87
C VAL A 121 8.92 19.05 10.09
N VAL A 122 9.44 18.39 11.13
CA VAL A 122 9.05 17.03 11.52
C VAL A 122 7.58 16.98 11.94
N GLN A 123 7.10 17.95 12.73
CA GLN A 123 5.71 18.04 13.16
C GLN A 123 4.76 17.99 11.96
N ARG A 124 4.90 18.95 11.02
CA ARG A 124 3.97 19.11 9.88
C ARG A 124 4.12 18.05 8.78
N SER A 125 5.34 17.53 8.60
CA SER A 125 5.65 16.60 7.51
C SER A 125 5.41 15.15 7.89
N ILE A 126 5.51 14.82 9.18
CA ILE A 126 5.51 13.43 9.68
C ILE A 126 4.51 13.25 10.83
N LEU A 127 4.63 13.98 11.95
CA LEU A 127 3.86 13.68 13.17
C LEU A 127 2.36 13.98 13.02
N ASP A 128 2.01 15.15 12.48
CA ASP A 128 0.62 15.56 12.21
C ASP A 128 -0.06 14.66 11.17
N ARG A 129 0.71 13.87 10.43
CA ARG A 129 0.23 12.91 9.42
C ARG A 129 0.06 11.49 9.94
N ILE A 130 0.37 11.20 11.21
CA ILE A 130 0.14 9.88 11.80
C ILE A 130 -1.37 9.76 12.12
N PRO A 131 -2.13 8.90 11.43
CA PRO A 131 -3.57 8.85 11.58
C PRO A 131 -3.99 8.06 12.83
N LEU A 132 -5.19 8.35 13.34
CA LEU A 132 -5.89 7.55 14.36
C LEU A 132 -5.13 7.35 15.70
N VAL A 133 -4.20 8.25 16.04
CA VAL A 133 -3.38 8.20 17.27
C VAL A 133 -4.26 8.16 18.52
N ALA A 134 -5.28 9.01 18.61
CA ALA A 134 -6.21 9.02 19.73
C ALA A 134 -6.94 7.68 19.91
N MET A 135 -7.31 7.00 18.82
CA MET A 135 -7.95 5.68 18.86
C MET A 135 -6.97 4.59 19.35
N LEU A 136 -5.70 4.66 18.94
CA LEU A 136 -4.66 3.78 19.46
C LEU A 136 -4.43 4.00 20.96
N LEU A 137 -4.30 5.26 21.40
CA LEU A 137 -4.14 5.60 22.83
C LEU A 137 -5.37 5.15 23.64
N GLY A 138 -6.58 5.35 23.13
CA GLY A 138 -7.83 4.95 23.77
C GLY A 138 -7.91 3.44 24.01
N HIS A 139 -7.53 2.66 23.00
CA HIS A 139 -7.44 1.22 23.13
C HIS A 139 -6.35 0.79 24.13
N LEU A 140 -5.13 1.35 24.05
CA LEU A 140 -3.98 0.92 24.86
C LEU A 140 -4.01 1.36 26.32
N LEU A 141 -4.60 2.51 26.65
CA LEU A 141 -4.71 2.97 28.04
C LEU A 141 -6.13 3.18 28.57
N PHE A 142 -7.20 2.79 27.86
CA PHE A 142 -8.55 2.65 28.45
C PHE A 142 -9.33 1.38 28.04
N GLN A 143 -8.76 0.49 27.22
CA GLN A 143 -9.49 -0.65 26.60
C GLN A 143 -10.75 -0.21 25.84
N GLU A 144 -10.72 0.95 25.19
CA GLU A 144 -11.84 1.41 24.35
C GLU A 144 -12.08 0.44 23.18
N SER A 145 -13.33 0.36 22.73
CA SER A 145 -13.68 -0.46 21.56
C SER A 145 -13.10 0.14 20.28
N MET A 146 -12.58 -0.72 19.41
CA MET A 146 -11.89 -0.34 18.18
C MET A 146 -12.83 -0.30 16.98
N VAL A 147 -12.70 0.74 16.15
CA VAL A 147 -13.33 0.76 14.83
C VAL A 147 -12.45 0.02 13.83
N VAL A 148 -13.02 -0.99 13.19
CA VAL A 148 -12.33 -1.84 12.20
C VAL A 148 -13.23 -1.95 10.97
N ASP A 149 -12.80 -1.33 9.88
CA ASP A 149 -13.48 -1.34 8.57
C ASP A 149 -14.98 -0.96 8.66
N GLY A 150 -15.28 0.02 9.53
CA GLY A 150 -16.63 0.55 9.78
C GLY A 150 -17.41 -0.14 10.89
N GLY A 151 -17.00 -1.33 11.36
CA GLY A 151 -17.60 -2.01 12.51
C GLY A 151 -16.94 -1.62 13.83
N LEU A 152 -17.72 -1.59 14.93
CA LEU A 152 -17.20 -1.38 16.28
C LEU A 152 -16.97 -2.74 16.97
N TYR A 153 -15.74 -2.97 17.44
CA TYR A 153 -15.29 -4.24 18.02
C TYR A 153 -14.81 -4.05 19.46
N VAL A 154 -15.17 -4.97 20.35
CA VAL A 154 -14.70 -5.00 21.74
C VAL A 154 -13.17 -5.15 21.76
N ALA A 155 -12.48 -4.41 22.66
CA ALA A 155 -11.02 -4.29 22.70
C ALA A 155 -10.25 -5.63 22.71
N THR A 156 -10.79 -6.66 23.37
CA THR A 156 -10.15 -7.98 23.47
C THR A 156 -10.33 -8.88 22.23
N SER A 157 -11.09 -8.43 21.22
CA SER A 157 -11.30 -9.21 19.98
C SER A 157 -10.07 -9.20 19.07
N SER A 158 -9.89 -10.26 18.25
CA SER A 158 -8.74 -10.34 17.34
C SER A 158 -8.65 -9.14 16.40
N ALA A 159 -9.78 -8.70 15.84
CA ALA A 159 -9.87 -7.53 14.97
C ALA A 159 -9.40 -6.23 15.67
N ALA A 160 -9.81 -6.00 16.93
CA ALA A 160 -9.37 -4.83 17.71
C ALA A 160 -7.87 -4.89 18.01
N LEU A 161 -7.37 -6.06 18.45
CA LEU A 161 -5.94 -6.26 18.73
C LEU A 161 -5.08 -6.08 17.48
N GLU A 162 -5.48 -6.66 16.34
CA GLU A 162 -4.79 -6.52 15.06
C GLU A 162 -4.79 -5.08 14.53
N ARG A 163 -5.91 -4.35 14.71
CA ARG A 163 -5.99 -2.92 14.40
C ARG A 163 -5.06 -2.09 15.28
N SER A 164 -5.03 -2.37 16.58
CA SER A 164 -4.14 -1.67 17.53
C SER A 164 -2.68 -1.91 17.20
N GLN A 165 -2.34 -3.17 16.89
CA GLN A 165 -1.01 -3.55 16.46
C GLN A 165 -0.64 -2.83 15.15
N ALA A 166 -1.55 -2.77 14.17
CA ALA A 166 -1.31 -2.08 12.90
C ALA A 166 -1.00 -0.59 13.07
N LEU A 167 -1.74 0.10 13.95
CA LEU A 167 -1.52 1.51 14.24
C LEU A 167 -0.23 1.75 15.01
N LEU A 168 0.11 0.88 15.98
CA LEU A 168 1.37 0.97 16.70
C LEU A 168 2.57 0.74 15.77
N GLU A 169 2.56 -0.30 14.95
CA GLU A 169 3.63 -0.56 13.97
C GLU A 169 3.86 0.66 13.06
N HIS A 170 2.79 1.29 12.56
CA HIS A 170 2.90 2.49 11.74
C HIS A 170 3.45 3.69 12.52
N LEU A 171 2.94 3.93 13.73
CA LEU A 171 3.37 5.03 14.60
C LEU A 171 4.88 4.94 14.91
N LEU A 172 5.40 3.74 15.21
CA LEU A 172 6.83 3.54 15.45
C LEU A 172 7.67 3.81 14.21
N ILE A 173 7.22 3.37 13.03
CA ILE A 173 7.92 3.60 11.76
C ILE A 173 7.97 5.11 11.46
N GLN A 174 6.87 5.84 11.66
CA GLN A 174 6.81 7.28 11.39
C GLN A 174 7.60 8.11 12.42
N LEU A 175 7.55 7.78 13.71
CA LEU A 175 8.37 8.45 14.73
C LEU A 175 9.86 8.26 14.46
N ALA A 176 10.30 7.05 14.13
CA ALA A 176 11.69 6.77 13.75
C ALA A 176 12.11 7.50 12.46
N ASN A 177 11.23 7.59 11.45
CA ASN A 177 11.45 8.45 10.29
C ASN A 177 11.60 9.93 10.70
N GLY A 178 10.79 10.40 11.65
CA GLY A 178 10.90 11.73 12.26
C GLY A 178 12.22 11.97 12.99
N VAL A 179 12.84 10.96 13.59
CA VAL A 179 14.18 11.09 14.21
C VAL A 179 15.28 11.20 13.13
N VAL A 180 15.13 10.52 12.00
CA VAL A 180 16.11 10.54 10.91
C VAL A 180 15.94 11.75 9.97
N GLN A 181 14.75 12.32 9.84
CA GLN A 181 14.49 13.46 8.95
C GLN A 181 15.40 14.68 9.26
N PRO A 182 15.55 15.15 10.52
CA PRO A 182 16.50 16.20 10.87
C PRO A 182 17.95 15.83 10.54
N LEU A 183 18.35 14.58 10.74
CA LEU A 183 19.71 14.11 10.42
C LEU A 183 20.02 14.31 8.92
N LEU A 184 19.04 14.04 8.06
CA LEU A 184 19.13 14.24 6.60
C LEU A 184 19.13 15.72 6.17
N ASN A 185 18.67 16.63 7.03
CA ASN A 185 18.72 18.06 6.78
C ASN A 185 20.02 18.69 7.29
N CYS A 186 20.46 18.34 8.49
CA CYS A 186 21.57 19.01 9.19
C CYS A 186 22.95 18.36 8.96
N PHE A 187 23.03 17.01 8.96
CA PHE A 187 24.30 16.29 9.05
C PHE A 187 24.48 15.15 8.02
N ALA A 188 23.66 15.13 6.96
CA ALA A 188 23.66 14.07 5.95
C ALA A 188 25.05 13.73 5.39
N ASP A 189 25.88 14.74 5.15
CA ASP A 189 27.20 14.56 4.55
C ASP A 189 28.36 14.44 5.56
N VAL A 190 28.10 14.37 6.86
CA VAL A 190 29.15 14.24 7.88
C VAL A 190 29.74 12.83 7.87
N GLU A 191 31.03 12.71 7.53
CA GLU A 191 31.74 11.43 7.40
C GLU A 191 31.67 10.51 8.62
N LEU A 192 31.62 11.08 9.84
CA LEU A 192 31.47 10.30 11.07
C LEU A 192 30.07 9.67 11.16
N ILE A 193 29.02 10.43 10.81
CA ILE A 193 27.64 9.95 10.73
C ILE A 193 27.51 8.84 9.69
N LYS A 194 28.07 9.02 8.48
CA LYS A 194 28.06 7.99 7.42
C LYS A 194 28.64 6.67 7.90
N LYS A 195 29.81 6.71 8.56
CA LYS A 195 30.51 5.51 9.03
C LYS A 195 29.80 4.76 10.15
N HIS A 196 29.10 5.46 11.04
CA HIS A 196 28.47 4.85 12.22
C HIS A 196 26.99 4.49 12.01
N LEU A 197 26.23 5.29 11.25
CA LEU A 197 24.79 5.12 11.12
C LEU A 197 24.35 4.57 9.76
N TYR A 198 25.07 4.85 8.67
CA TYR A 198 24.57 4.55 7.34
C TYR A 198 24.98 3.17 6.83
N GLN A 199 24.13 2.61 5.98
CA GLN A 199 24.42 1.40 5.22
C GLN A 199 25.51 1.63 4.17
N ARG A 200 26.19 0.55 3.76
CA ARG A 200 27.33 0.60 2.81
C ARG A 200 27.03 1.24 1.45
N ARG A 201 25.76 1.24 1.00
CA ARG A 201 25.33 1.89 -0.26
C ARG A 201 25.11 3.41 -0.17
N MET A 202 25.26 4.01 1.02
CA MET A 202 25.02 5.44 1.28
C MET A 202 26.30 6.14 1.76
N MET A 203 27.40 5.94 1.02
CA MET A 203 28.72 6.44 1.39
C MET A 203 29.14 7.66 0.58
N THR A 204 28.72 7.79 -0.69
CA THR A 204 29.01 8.99 -1.49
C THR A 204 27.93 10.04 -1.31
N SER A 205 28.31 11.32 -1.36
CA SER A 205 27.36 12.44 -1.35
C SER A 205 26.35 12.36 -2.51
N ARG A 206 26.69 11.71 -3.63
CA ARG A 206 25.78 11.47 -4.74
C ARG A 206 24.67 10.47 -4.40
N ASP A 207 24.97 9.43 -3.64
CA ASP A 207 23.97 8.43 -3.23
C ASP A 207 23.01 9.03 -2.19
N ILE A 208 23.56 9.79 -1.24
CA ILE A 208 22.81 10.52 -0.21
C ILE A 208 21.92 11.58 -0.85
N GLU A 209 22.43 12.36 -1.80
CA GLU A 209 21.64 13.38 -2.48
C GLU A 209 20.54 12.76 -3.37
N ARG A 210 20.78 11.61 -4.03
CA ARG A 210 19.72 10.86 -4.72
C ARG A 210 18.62 10.45 -3.75
N PHE A 211 18.98 9.84 -2.62
CA PHE A 211 18.02 9.43 -1.59
C PHE A 211 17.21 10.61 -1.02
N ARG A 212 17.83 11.76 -0.78
CA ARG A 212 17.13 12.99 -0.36
C ARG A 212 16.17 13.51 -1.44
N ASN A 213 16.52 13.36 -2.72
CA ASN A 213 15.63 13.71 -3.83
C ASN A 213 14.46 12.72 -3.95
N ASP A 214 14.68 11.42 -3.74
CA ASP A 214 13.61 10.41 -3.73
C ASP A 214 12.61 10.66 -2.59
N LEU A 215 13.09 11.00 -1.39
CA LEU A 215 12.24 11.45 -0.28
C LEU A 215 11.50 12.76 -0.59
N SER A 216 12.20 13.74 -1.18
CA SER A 216 11.58 15.02 -1.59
C SER A 216 10.49 14.82 -2.64
N TRP A 217 10.67 13.85 -3.55
CA TRP A 217 9.64 13.45 -4.51
C TRP A 217 8.47 12.78 -3.80
N ARG A 218 8.72 11.85 -2.86
CA ARG A 218 7.68 11.23 -2.02
C ARG A 218 6.82 12.28 -1.33
N TYR A 219 7.39 13.25 -0.61
CA TYR A 219 6.59 14.26 0.11
C TYR A 219 5.67 15.07 -0.82
N ARG A 220 6.16 15.41 -2.02
CA ARG A 220 5.37 16.14 -3.03
C ARG A 220 4.27 15.27 -3.62
N TRP A 221 4.60 14.03 -3.97
CA TRP A 221 3.64 13.08 -4.54
C TRP A 221 2.55 12.70 -3.53
N GLU A 222 2.93 12.53 -2.25
CA GLU A 222 2.01 12.28 -1.14
C GLU A 222 0.98 13.40 -1.02
N GLY A 223 1.45 14.65 -0.87
CA GLY A 223 0.59 15.80 -0.62
C GLY A 223 -0.25 16.23 -1.83
N LEU A 224 0.15 15.85 -3.05
CA LEU A 224 -0.59 16.20 -4.28
C LEU A 224 -1.50 15.07 -4.76
N VAL A 225 -1.06 13.81 -4.73
CA VAL A 225 -1.72 12.69 -5.43
C VAL A 225 -2.18 11.60 -4.48
N ASP A 226 -1.28 10.98 -3.73
CA ASP A 226 -1.61 9.77 -2.95
C ASP A 226 -2.60 10.08 -1.81
N GLU A 227 -2.38 11.15 -1.05
CA GLU A 227 -3.24 11.48 0.10
C GLU A 227 -4.64 11.95 -0.33
N PRO A 228 -4.82 12.85 -1.33
CA PRO A 228 -6.16 13.16 -1.85
C PRO A 228 -6.89 11.94 -2.42
N THR A 229 -6.16 10.99 -3.03
CA THR A 229 -6.72 9.70 -3.48
C THR A 229 -7.16 8.86 -2.30
N ALA A 230 -6.33 8.72 -1.26
CA ALA A 230 -6.66 7.97 -0.05
C ALA A 230 -7.84 8.57 0.72
N ILE A 231 -7.93 9.90 0.80
CA ILE A 231 -9.09 10.62 1.37
C ILE A 231 -10.37 10.28 0.59
N PHE A 232 -10.34 10.38 -0.74
CA PHE A 232 -11.49 10.07 -1.60
C PHE A 232 -11.93 8.60 -1.48
N GLU A 233 -10.98 7.67 -1.44
CA GLU A 233 -11.26 6.23 -1.31
C GLU A 233 -11.52 5.80 0.15
N CYS A 234 -11.59 6.73 1.10
CA CYS A 234 -11.80 6.47 2.54
C CYS A 234 -10.80 5.47 3.14
N GLN A 235 -9.51 5.69 2.86
CA GLN A 235 -8.40 4.85 3.29
C GLN A 235 -7.31 5.65 4.02
N TYR A 236 -6.60 4.96 4.93
CA TYR A 236 -5.27 5.35 5.39
C TYR A 236 -4.25 4.30 4.96
N ARG A 237 -3.08 4.73 4.49
CA ARG A 237 -1.95 3.85 4.19
C ARG A 237 -1.06 3.71 5.43
N LEU A 238 -1.10 2.53 6.04
CA LEU A 238 -0.22 2.18 7.16
C LEU A 238 1.03 1.45 6.67
N PHE A 239 2.12 1.62 7.41
CA PHE A 239 3.32 0.79 7.29
C PHE A 239 3.30 -0.23 8.43
N GLY A 240 3.72 -1.46 8.16
CA GLY A 240 3.77 -2.53 9.16
C GLY A 240 5.00 -3.42 9.00
N PHE A 241 5.39 -4.06 10.09
CA PHE A 241 6.49 -5.02 10.09
C PHE A 241 5.98 -6.39 9.66
N THR A 242 6.63 -7.00 8.67
CA THR A 242 6.28 -8.32 8.12
C THR A 242 7.53 -9.21 8.05
N GLU A 243 7.35 -10.51 7.83
CA GLU A 243 8.46 -11.45 7.62
C GLU A 243 9.41 -11.04 6.48
N ARG A 244 8.89 -10.31 5.48
CA ARG A 244 9.64 -9.83 4.30
C ARG A 244 10.26 -8.44 4.49
N GLY A 245 10.08 -7.81 5.65
CA GLY A 245 10.45 -6.42 5.90
C GLY A 245 9.27 -5.50 6.13
N ILE A 246 9.49 -4.20 6.00
CA ILE A 246 8.46 -3.16 6.12
C ILE A 246 7.61 -3.13 4.86
N GLN A 247 6.28 -3.20 5.00
CA GLN A 247 5.32 -3.14 3.90
C GLN A 247 4.24 -2.11 4.16
N ALA A 248 3.67 -1.55 3.08
CA ALA A 248 2.49 -0.71 3.14
C ALA A 248 1.22 -1.57 3.03
N ARG A 249 0.17 -1.19 3.77
CA ARG A 249 -1.19 -1.72 3.66
C ARG A 249 -2.22 -0.60 3.83
N SER A 250 -3.29 -0.61 3.04
CA SER A 250 -4.43 0.27 3.28
C SER A 250 -5.32 -0.27 4.39
N ILE A 251 -5.99 0.64 5.09
CA ILE A 251 -7.08 0.34 6.02
C ILE A 251 -8.28 1.24 5.70
N TYR A 252 -9.50 0.75 5.85
CA TYR A 252 -10.69 1.59 5.65
C TYR A 252 -10.97 2.45 6.89
N ALA A 253 -11.22 3.74 6.66
CA ALA A 253 -11.72 4.67 7.66
C ALA A 253 -12.50 5.79 6.94
N PRO A 254 -13.69 6.20 7.41
CA PRO A 254 -14.38 7.36 6.86
C PRO A 254 -13.55 8.64 7.05
N ARG A 255 -13.30 9.40 5.98
CA ARG A 255 -12.53 10.67 5.98
C ARG A 255 -13.36 11.89 5.48
N PRO A 256 -14.62 12.09 5.92
CA PRO A 256 -15.52 13.11 5.34
C PRO A 256 -15.04 14.55 5.58
N ASP A 257 -14.53 14.85 6.79
CA ASP A 257 -14.08 16.20 7.14
C ASP A 257 -12.82 16.60 6.36
N GLU A 258 -11.93 15.63 6.10
CA GLU A 258 -10.73 15.82 5.28
C GLU A 258 -11.09 16.00 3.80
N LEU A 259 -12.04 15.19 3.30
CA LEU A 259 -12.56 15.31 1.93
C LEU A 259 -13.19 16.69 1.68
N ALA A 260 -13.90 17.24 2.66
CA ALA A 260 -14.48 18.58 2.61
C ALA A 260 -13.43 19.71 2.62
N GLN A 261 -12.24 19.45 3.17
CA GLN A 261 -11.13 20.41 3.24
C GLN A 261 -10.23 20.41 1.98
N LEU A 262 -10.32 19.39 1.12
CA LEU A 262 -9.53 19.33 -0.11
C LEU A 262 -9.79 20.52 -1.04
N SER A 263 -8.70 21.16 -1.48
CA SER A 263 -8.76 22.36 -2.31
C SER A 263 -7.69 22.36 -3.42
N GLY A 264 -7.82 23.27 -4.38
CA GLY A 264 -6.88 23.44 -5.48
C GLY A 264 -6.61 22.13 -6.26
N ILE A 265 -5.34 21.78 -6.41
CA ILE A 265 -4.88 20.59 -7.16
C ILE A 265 -5.40 19.29 -6.53
N GLN A 266 -5.47 19.21 -5.20
CA GLN A 266 -5.93 18.00 -4.50
C GLN A 266 -7.39 17.69 -4.86
N ARG A 267 -8.26 18.70 -4.87
CA ARG A 267 -9.65 18.57 -5.29
C ARG A 267 -9.80 18.30 -6.80
N ALA A 268 -8.89 18.82 -7.62
CA ALA A 268 -8.87 18.50 -9.05
C ALA A 268 -8.57 17.00 -9.29
N ILE A 269 -7.74 16.38 -8.45
CA ILE A 269 -7.40 14.95 -8.53
C ILE A 269 -8.57 14.06 -8.10
N THR A 270 -9.29 14.39 -7.03
CA THR A 270 -10.50 13.63 -6.65
C THR A 270 -11.59 13.73 -7.71
N LEU A 271 -11.80 14.92 -8.29
CA LEU A 271 -12.71 15.10 -9.44
C LEU A 271 -12.26 14.33 -10.69
N ALA A 272 -10.95 14.18 -10.93
CA ALA A 272 -10.43 13.38 -12.04
C ALA A 272 -10.66 11.88 -11.84
N ILE A 273 -10.59 11.38 -10.60
CA ILE A 273 -10.93 10.00 -10.23
C ILE A 273 -12.44 9.77 -10.42
N GLU A 274 -13.29 10.65 -9.91
CA GLU A 274 -14.74 10.59 -10.09
C GLU A 274 -15.13 10.61 -11.59
N ALA A 275 -14.53 11.51 -12.36
CA ALA A 275 -14.75 11.59 -13.81
C ALA A 275 -14.28 10.33 -14.55
N ARG A 276 -13.11 9.77 -14.19
CA ARG A 276 -12.61 8.49 -14.71
C ARG A 276 -13.64 7.39 -14.52
N ASP A 277 -14.19 7.27 -13.31
CA ASP A 277 -15.09 6.17 -12.95
C ASP A 277 -16.49 6.36 -13.56
N ALA A 278 -16.94 7.60 -13.76
CA ALA A 278 -18.15 7.94 -14.52
C ALA A 278 -18.02 7.74 -16.05
N ILE A 279 -16.80 7.83 -16.60
CA ILE A 279 -16.53 7.69 -18.05
C ILE A 279 -16.15 6.26 -18.43
N ALA A 280 -15.44 5.52 -17.58
CA ALA A 280 -14.92 4.18 -17.88
C ALA A 280 -15.99 3.17 -18.38
N PRO A 281 -17.23 3.11 -17.85
CA PRO A 281 -18.29 2.26 -18.40
C PRO A 281 -18.64 2.64 -19.85
N ARG A 282 -18.77 3.95 -20.14
CA ARG A 282 -19.15 4.47 -21.46
C ARG A 282 -18.05 4.21 -22.50
N PHE A 283 -16.79 4.40 -22.12
CA PHE A 283 -15.65 4.12 -22.99
C PHE A 283 -15.52 2.63 -23.31
N ARG A 284 -15.66 1.74 -22.32
CA ARG A 284 -15.70 0.28 -22.54
C ARG A 284 -16.82 -0.12 -23.50
N SER A 285 -18.03 0.42 -23.33
CA SER A 285 -19.14 0.16 -24.26
C SER A 285 -18.84 0.63 -25.68
N ALA A 286 -18.28 1.82 -25.88
CA ALA A 286 -17.92 2.34 -27.19
C ALA A 286 -16.86 1.46 -27.89
N VAL A 287 -15.80 1.07 -27.17
CA VAL A 287 -14.77 0.15 -27.70
C VAL A 287 -15.36 -1.22 -28.03
N SER A 288 -16.28 -1.74 -27.22
CA SER A 288 -16.96 -3.03 -27.51
C SER A 288 -17.86 -2.97 -28.76
N LEU A 289 -18.50 -1.82 -29.02
CA LEU A 289 -19.32 -1.59 -30.22
C LEU A 289 -18.45 -1.53 -31.48
N VAL A 290 -17.31 -0.82 -31.43
CA VAL A 290 -16.36 -0.76 -32.54
C VAL A 290 -15.71 -2.13 -32.78
N GLY A 291 -15.30 -2.83 -31.72
CA GLY A 291 -14.72 -4.18 -31.81
C GLY A 291 -15.69 -5.21 -32.39
N SER A 292 -16.94 -5.23 -31.94
CA SER A 292 -17.98 -6.10 -32.51
C SER A 292 -18.33 -5.74 -33.95
N GLY A 293 -18.32 -4.46 -34.32
CA GLY A 293 -18.46 -4.01 -35.71
C GLY A 293 -17.33 -4.52 -36.62
N ILE A 294 -16.07 -4.43 -36.15
CA ILE A 294 -14.90 -4.97 -36.87
C ILE A 294 -14.99 -6.49 -37.03
N VAL A 295 -15.34 -7.22 -35.96
CA VAL A 295 -15.55 -8.68 -35.99
C VAL A 295 -16.69 -9.06 -36.93
N TYR A 296 -17.80 -8.32 -36.96
CA TYR A 296 -18.91 -8.55 -37.89
C TYR A 296 -18.48 -8.37 -39.35
N ILE A 297 -17.72 -7.31 -39.67
CA ILE A 297 -17.19 -7.10 -41.03
C ILE A 297 -16.27 -8.26 -41.44
N LEU A 298 -15.33 -8.66 -40.57
CA LEU A 298 -14.37 -9.73 -40.84
C LEU A 298 -15.04 -11.10 -41.00
N THR A 299 -15.93 -11.46 -40.08
CA THR A 299 -16.48 -12.83 -40.02
C THR A 299 -17.66 -13.00 -40.96
N ASP A 300 -18.52 -11.99 -41.04
CA ASP A 300 -19.86 -12.14 -41.62
C ASP A 300 -19.97 -11.46 -42.98
N VAL A 301 -19.42 -10.26 -43.16
CA VAL A 301 -19.40 -9.58 -44.49
C VAL A 301 -18.39 -10.25 -45.42
N ILE A 302 -17.12 -10.38 -44.99
CA ILE A 302 -16.08 -11.01 -45.80
C ILE A 302 -16.33 -12.54 -45.92
N GLY A 303 -16.71 -13.20 -44.82
CA GLY A 303 -17.02 -14.65 -44.82
C GLY A 303 -18.19 -15.02 -45.75
N ARG A 304 -19.31 -14.30 -45.70
CA ARG A 304 -20.41 -14.50 -46.67
C ARG A 304 -19.99 -14.12 -48.09
N GLY A 305 -19.18 -13.07 -48.26
CA GLY A 305 -18.67 -12.65 -49.57
C GLY A 305 -17.89 -13.77 -50.27
N ILE A 306 -16.90 -14.36 -49.56
CA ILE A 306 -16.14 -15.52 -50.04
C ILE A 306 -17.08 -16.71 -50.29
N GLY A 307 -18.01 -17.00 -49.37
CA GLY A 307 -18.98 -18.09 -49.51
C GLY A 307 -19.92 -17.95 -50.72
N LEU A 308 -20.30 -16.72 -51.08
CA LEU A 308 -21.13 -16.43 -52.26
C LEU A 308 -20.32 -16.57 -53.56
N ILE A 309 -19.07 -16.10 -53.59
CA ILE A 309 -18.17 -16.30 -54.74
C ILE A 309 -17.93 -17.81 -54.97
N GLY A 310 -17.65 -18.58 -53.91
CA GLY A 310 -17.52 -20.03 -53.99
C GLY A 310 -18.76 -20.73 -54.53
N ARG A 311 -19.96 -20.36 -54.07
CA ARG A 311 -21.23 -20.88 -54.63
C ARG A 311 -21.47 -20.44 -56.08
N GLY A 312 -21.03 -19.23 -56.46
CA GLY A 312 -21.11 -18.73 -57.83
C GLY A 312 -20.27 -19.56 -58.79
N ILE A 313 -19.02 -19.84 -58.42
CA ILE A 313 -18.11 -20.70 -59.18
C ILE A 313 -18.68 -22.12 -59.31
N LEU A 314 -19.13 -22.73 -58.20
CA LEU A 314 -19.76 -24.06 -58.21
C LEU A 314 -20.98 -24.15 -59.14
N ARG A 315 -21.82 -23.11 -59.20
CA ARG A 315 -22.98 -23.04 -60.11
C ARG A 315 -22.56 -22.83 -61.57
N GLY A 316 -21.56 -21.99 -61.84
CA GLY A 316 -21.04 -21.74 -63.20
C GLY A 316 -20.37 -22.97 -63.82
N VAL A 317 -19.61 -23.72 -63.04
CA VAL A 317 -19.03 -25.01 -63.48
C VAL A 317 -20.14 -26.04 -63.70
N GLY A 318 -21.16 -26.08 -62.84
CA GLY A 318 -22.30 -26.99 -62.97
C GLY A 318 -23.14 -26.79 -64.24
N SER A 319 -23.24 -25.57 -64.77
CA SER A 319 -23.93 -25.29 -66.05
C SER A 319 -23.09 -25.59 -67.28
N ALA A 320 -21.76 -25.56 -67.19
CA ALA A 320 -20.87 -25.87 -68.31
C ALA A 320 -20.80 -27.37 -68.66
N TRP A 321 -21.37 -28.24 -67.82
CA TRP A 321 -21.32 -29.71 -67.95
C TRP A 321 -22.65 -30.33 -68.47
N ARG A 322 -23.58 -29.53 -69.02
CA ARG A 322 -24.83 -30.03 -69.61
C ARG A 322 -25.17 -29.41 -70.97
N ASP A 323 -24.49 -29.87 -72.02
CA ASP A 323 -25.12 -30.05 -73.36
C ASP A 323 -24.72 -31.43 -73.94
N PRO A 324 -25.65 -32.39 -74.13
CA PRO A 324 -25.35 -33.74 -74.58
C PRO A 324 -25.70 -34.00 -76.06
N ARG A 325 -24.69 -34.32 -76.88
CA ARG A 325 -24.79 -34.92 -78.23
C ARG A 325 -23.62 -35.90 -78.36
N TYR A 326 -23.74 -37.17 -78.77
CA TYR A 326 -24.68 -37.88 -79.66
C TYR A 326 -24.78 -39.34 -79.12
N ARG A 327 -25.94 -39.95 -78.82
CA ARG A 327 -27.00 -40.49 -79.69
C ARG A 327 -26.63 -41.76 -80.49
N GLU A 328 -27.23 -42.89 -80.07
CA GLU A 328 -27.59 -44.11 -80.85
C GLU A 328 -26.45 -45.01 -81.42
N SER A 329 -26.58 -46.35 -81.50
CA SER A 329 -27.74 -47.25 -81.26
C SER A 329 -27.34 -48.73 -81.13
N ARG A 330 -28.23 -49.57 -80.52
CA ARG A 330 -28.28 -51.06 -80.56
C ARG A 330 -27.06 -51.78 -79.92
N HIS A 331 -27.05 -53.03 -79.45
CA HIS A 331 -28.03 -54.12 -79.13
C HIS A 331 -27.25 -55.21 -78.32
N GLN A 332 -27.81 -56.21 -77.61
CA GLN A 332 -29.16 -56.63 -77.22
C GLN A 332 -29.03 -57.60 -76.00
N ARG A 333 -30.03 -57.68 -75.08
CA ARG A 333 -30.25 -58.79 -74.09
C ARG A 333 -29.13 -59.04 -73.04
N ASN A 334 -29.35 -59.64 -71.87
CA ASN A 334 -30.51 -59.83 -70.97
C ASN A 334 -29.95 -60.05 -69.53
N PRO A 335 -30.75 -60.00 -68.45
CA PRO A 335 -30.22 -60.10 -67.08
C PRO A 335 -30.24 -61.52 -66.49
N SER A 336 -29.23 -61.83 -65.70
CA SER A 336 -29.15 -62.89 -64.66
C SER A 336 -27.76 -62.82 -64.02
N ASP A 337 -27.54 -63.03 -62.73
CA ASP A 337 -28.39 -63.04 -61.54
C ASP A 337 -27.43 -62.83 -60.33
N LYS A 338 -27.95 -62.93 -59.10
CA LYS A 338 -27.28 -63.37 -57.85
C LYS A 338 -25.96 -64.15 -57.99
N ALA A 339 -25.10 -64.23 -56.98
CA ALA A 339 -24.90 -63.52 -55.70
C ALA A 339 -23.74 -64.24 -54.98
N ALA A 340 -23.12 -63.58 -53.99
CA ALA A 340 -22.30 -64.23 -52.96
C ALA A 340 -21.02 -64.94 -53.50
N ASP A 341 -20.06 -65.38 -52.68
CA ASP A 341 -19.85 -65.14 -51.25
C ASP A 341 -18.33 -65.16 -50.94
N GLU A 342 -17.99 -64.96 -49.66
CA GLU A 342 -16.80 -65.52 -48.97
C GLU A 342 -15.41 -65.29 -49.58
N ALA A 343 -14.59 -64.46 -48.90
CA ALA A 343 -13.44 -64.92 -48.11
C ALA A 343 -12.14 -65.02 -48.98
N THR A 344 -10.92 -65.09 -48.46
CA THR A 344 -10.37 -65.24 -47.11
C THR A 344 -9.07 -64.38 -47.13
N GLU A 345 -8.83 -63.49 -46.15
CA GLU A 345 -7.83 -63.70 -45.08
C GLU A 345 -6.41 -64.06 -45.59
N GLU A 346 -5.55 -63.03 -45.75
CA GLU A 346 -4.21 -62.91 -45.11
C GLU A 346 -3.73 -61.43 -45.17
#